data_AF-A0AAQ3Y8D5-F1
#
_entry.id   AF-A0AAQ3Y8D5-F1
#
_cell.length_a   1.000
_cell.length_b   1.000
_cell.length_c   1.000
_cell.angle_alpha   90.00
_cell.angle_beta   90.00
_cell.angle_gamma   90.00
#
_symmetry.space_group_name_H-M   'P 1'
#
loop_
_entity.id
_entity.type
_entity.pdbx_description
1 polymer ?
#
loop_
_entity_poly.entity_id
_entity_poly.type
_entity_poly.pdbx_seq_one_letter_code
_entity_poly.pdbx_strand_id
1 'polypeptide(L)'
;MGKSQESKTIGYQDILVVKAYLYELKEWHEALHFMTHFLEDKVRRNPQEMKACAEMFEVVYQNFGALITSTNEQLDNLVKEK
;
A
#
# COMPACT_ATOMS: atom_id res chain seq x y z
N MET A 1 22.57 -25.29 -32.05
CA MET A 1 21.15 -24.97 -31.77
C MET A 1 21.06 -24.52 -30.32
N GLY A 2 21.30 -23.23 -30.07
CA GLY A 2 21.25 -22.65 -28.73
C GLY A 2 19.80 -22.35 -28.37
N LYS A 3 19.35 -22.86 -27.22
CA LYS A 3 18.01 -22.61 -26.69
C LYS A 3 17.86 -21.11 -26.49
N SER A 4 17.02 -20.50 -27.32
CA SER A 4 16.50 -19.15 -27.15
C SER A 4 15.95 -19.03 -25.73
N GLN A 5 16.63 -18.24 -24.92
CA GLN A 5 16.17 -17.88 -23.59
C GLN A 5 14.96 -16.97 -23.81
N GLU A 6 13.75 -17.52 -23.71
CA GLU A 6 12.50 -16.75 -23.84
C GLU A 6 12.53 -15.63 -22.80
N SER A 7 12.84 -14.42 -23.27
CA SER A 7 12.69 -13.19 -22.51
C SER A 7 11.21 -13.07 -22.20
N LYS A 8 10.82 -13.37 -20.96
CA LYS A 8 9.45 -13.21 -20.46
C LYS A 8 9.12 -11.72 -20.47
N THR A 9 8.44 -11.32 -21.53
CA THR A 9 8.02 -9.93 -21.73
C THR A 9 6.94 -9.61 -20.71
N ILE A 10 7.31 -8.89 -19.65
CA ILE A 10 6.32 -8.31 -18.73
C ILE A 10 5.49 -7.33 -19.54
N GLY A 11 4.16 -7.47 -19.51
CA GLY A 11 3.26 -6.59 -20.23
C GLY A 11 3.38 -5.17 -19.67
N TYR A 12 3.35 -4.16 -20.54
CA TYR A 12 3.33 -2.77 -20.09
C TYR A 12 2.13 -2.50 -19.16
N GLN A 13 1.02 -3.21 -19.37
CA GLN A 13 -0.15 -3.14 -18.50
C GLN A 13 0.13 -3.63 -17.08
N ASP A 14 0.91 -4.71 -16.93
CA ASP A 14 1.29 -5.25 -15.63
C ASP A 14 2.16 -4.26 -14.85
N ILE A 15 3.06 -3.57 -15.55
CA ILE A 15 3.89 -2.49 -14.98
C ILE A 15 3.02 -1.34 -14.48
N LEU A 16 2.00 -0.94 -15.25
CA LEU A 16 1.08 0.13 -14.86
C LEU A 16 0.26 -0.26 -13.62
N VAL A 17 -0.21 -1.51 -13.54
CA VAL A 17 -0.97 -2.02 -12.40
C VAL A 17 -0.12 -2.01 -11.13
N VAL A 18 1.10 -2.55 -11.19
CA VAL A 18 2.04 -2.51 -10.05
C VAL A 18 2.35 -1.08 -9.63
N LYS A 19 2.55 -0.18 -10.59
CA LYS A 19 2.81 1.25 -10.31
C LYS A 19 1.64 1.89 -9.56
N ALA A 20 0.40 1.60 -9.93
CA ALA A 20 -0.78 2.14 -9.24
C ALA A 20 -0.85 1.65 -7.79
N TYR A 21 -0.63 0.35 -7.55
CA TYR A 21 -0.60 -0.21 -6.19
C TYR A 21 0.50 0.38 -5.33
N LEU A 22 1.71 0.59 -5.89
CA LEU A 22 2.80 1.23 -5.16
C LEU A 22 2.49 2.68 -4.77
N TYR A 23 1.72 3.40 -5.60
CA TYR A 23 1.23 4.74 -5.27
C TYR A 23 0.23 4.71 -4.12
N GLU A 24 -0.78 3.83 -4.17
CA GLU A 24 -1.75 3.69 -3.10
C GLU A 24 -1.07 3.32 -1.77
N LEU A 25 -0.15 2.35 -1.79
CA LEU A 25 0.62 1.96 -0.60
C LEU A 25 1.40 3.13 -0.01
N LYS A 26 1.98 3.99 -0.85
CA LYS A 26 2.70 5.19 -0.41
C LYS A 26 1.75 6.18 0.29
N GLU A 27 0.57 6.43 -0.27
CA GLU A 27 -0.42 7.32 0.34
C GLU A 27 -0.89 6.80 1.71
N TRP A 28 -1.14 5.49 1.83
CA TRP A 28 -1.47 4.87 3.12
C TRP A 28 -0.32 4.97 4.14
N HIS A 29 0.92 4.78 3.70
CA HIS A 29 2.10 4.95 4.56
C HIS A 29 2.22 6.40 5.06
N GLU A 30 2.04 7.38 4.18
CA GLU A 30 2.07 8.80 4.57
C GLU A 30 0.94 9.16 5.55
N ALA A 31 -0.27 8.63 5.36
CA ALA A 31 -1.39 8.83 6.29
C ALA A 31 -1.10 8.22 7.68
N LEU A 32 -0.57 7.00 7.75
CA LEU A 32 -0.17 6.37 9.01
C LEU A 32 0.97 7.13 9.70
N HIS A 33 1.97 7.57 8.92
CA HIS A 33 3.07 8.37 9.44
C HIS A 33 2.57 9.70 10.02
N PHE A 34 1.64 10.37 9.34
CA PHE A 34 0.99 11.58 9.84
C PHE A 34 0.22 11.32 11.13
N MET A 35 -0.53 10.23 11.24
CA MET A 35 -1.24 9.87 12.48
C MET A 35 -0.30 9.63 13.65
N THR A 36 0.86 9.01 13.39
CA THR A 36 1.88 8.77 14.41
C THR A 36 2.41 10.10 14.96
N HIS A 37 2.68 11.08 14.08
CA HIS A 37 3.05 12.44 14.48
C HIS A 37 1.93 13.21 15.16
N PHE A 38 0.68 12.99 14.75
CA PHE A 38 -0.48 13.62 15.34
C PHE A 38 -0.71 13.19 16.79
N LEU A 39 -0.40 11.93 17.10
CA LEU A 39 -0.50 11.31 18.42
C LEU A 39 0.73 11.55 19.31
N GLU A 40 1.73 12.31 18.85
CA GLU A 40 2.86 12.68 19.70
C GLU A 40 2.40 13.56 20.87
N ASP A 41 2.81 13.16 22.09
CA ASP A 41 2.49 13.81 23.37
C ASP A 41 2.87 15.31 23.46
N LYS A 42 3.60 15.82 22.47
CA LYS A 42 4.05 17.21 22.42
C LYS A 42 3.00 18.18 21.88
N VAL A 43 1.92 17.69 21.26
CA VAL A 43 0.85 18.55 20.74
C VAL A 43 -0.44 18.36 21.51
N ARG A 44 -0.89 19.44 22.18
CA ARG A 44 -2.15 19.45 22.90
C ARG A 44 -3.30 19.50 21.89
N ARG A 45 -4.00 18.38 21.70
CA ARG A 45 -5.15 18.26 20.81
C ARG A 45 -6.45 18.38 21.58
N ASN A 46 -7.46 18.95 20.92
CA ASN A 46 -8.80 18.97 21.48
C ASN A 46 -9.49 17.59 21.26
N PRO A 47 -10.57 17.28 22.00
CA PRO A 47 -11.24 15.99 21.87
C PRO A 47 -11.82 15.69 20.48
N GLN A 48 -12.21 16.70 19.70
CA GLN A 48 -12.74 16.52 18.34
C GLN A 48 -11.63 16.12 17.36
N GLU A 49 -10.48 16.78 17.47
CA GLU A 49 -9.24 16.46 16.75
C GLU A 49 -8.80 15.01 17.02
N MET A 50 -8.82 14.58 18.28
CA MET A 50 -8.53 13.20 18.66
C MET A 50 -9.54 12.19 18.10
N LYS A 51 -10.84 12.53 18.14
CA LYS A 51 -11.89 11.68 17.59
C LYS A 51 -11.75 11.50 16.08
N ALA A 52 -11.51 12.58 15.34
CA ALA A 52 -11.31 12.51 13.89
C ALA A 52 -10.07 11.67 13.52
N CYS A 53 -8.98 11.80 14.28
CA CYS A 53 -7.79 10.98 14.07
C CYS A 53 -8.06 9.49 14.35
N ALA A 54 -8.84 9.17 15.40
CA ALA A 54 -9.21 7.80 15.71
C ALA A 54 -10.10 7.18 14.61
N GLU A 55 -11.07 7.94 14.09
CA GLU A 55 -11.93 7.51 12.99
C GLU A 55 -11.13 7.24 11.71
N MET A 56 -10.18 8.12 11.36
CA MET A 56 -9.31 7.87 10.21
C MET A 56 -8.40 6.66 10.46
N PHE A 57 -7.84 6.51 11.66
CA PHE A 57 -6.97 5.37 11.98
C PHE A 57 -7.72 4.04 11.86
N GLU A 58 -8.96 3.98 12.32
CA GLU A 58 -9.80 2.80 12.20
C GLU A 58 -10.05 2.44 10.73
N VAL A 59 -10.40 3.43 9.90
CA VAL A 59 -10.60 3.22 8.44
C VAL A 59 -9.31 2.74 7.77
N VAL A 60 -8.16 3.36 8.09
CA VAL A 60 -6.86 2.95 7.55
C VAL A 60 -6.54 1.52 7.98
N TYR A 61 -6.63 1.22 9.28
CA TYR A 61 -6.27 -0.07 9.86
C TYR A 61 -7.12 -1.21 9.29
N GLN A 62 -8.44 -1.02 9.18
CA GLN A 62 -9.36 -2.03 8.62
C GLN A 62 -9.04 -2.34 7.15
N ASN A 63 -8.65 -1.34 6.37
CA ASN A 63 -8.37 -1.51 4.94
C ASN A 63 -6.93 -1.97 4.65
N PHE A 64 -5.98 -1.68 5.55
CA PHE A 64 -4.56 -1.94 5.34
C PHE A 64 -4.25 -3.44 5.15
N GLY A 65 -4.86 -4.31 5.97
CA GLY A 65 -4.68 -5.76 5.85
C GLY A 65 -5.19 -6.34 4.52
N ALA A 66 -6.34 -5.84 4.05
CA ALA A 66 -6.91 -6.22 2.76
C ALA A 66 -6.03 -5.75 1.59
N LEU A 67 -5.52 -4.52 1.65
CA LEU A 67 -4.59 -3.96 0.67
C LEU A 67 -3.27 -4.73 0.60
N ILE A 68 -2.68 -5.09 1.74
CA ILE A 68 -1.47 -5.92 1.78
C ILE A 68 -1.73 -7.29 1.16
N THR A 69 -2.84 -7.93 1.53
CA THR A 69 -3.19 -9.25 1.02
C THR A 69 -3.39 -9.21 -0.49
N SER A 70 -4.16 -8.24 -0.99
CA SER A 70 -4.39 -8.05 -2.43
C SER A 70 -3.09 -7.74 -3.18
N THR A 71 -2.24 -6.90 -2.62
CA THR A 71 -0.93 -6.58 -3.24
C THR A 71 -0.03 -7.81 -3.28
N ASN A 72 0.02 -8.60 -2.20
CA ASN A 72 0.80 -9.84 -2.15
C ASN A 72 0.28 -10.88 -3.14
N GLU A 73 -1.03 -11.05 -3.26
CA GLU A 73 -1.64 -11.96 -4.25
C GLU A 73 -1.30 -11.53 -5.69
N GLN A 74 -1.39 -10.24 -5.99
CA GLN A 74 -1.00 -9.68 -7.29
C GLN A 74 0.49 -9.91 -7.58
N LEU A 75 1.35 -9.66 -6.59
CA LEU A 75 2.79 -9.88 -6.71
C LEU A 75 3.10 -11.37 -6.92
N ASP A 76 2.43 -12.25 -6.18
CA ASP A 76 2.54 -13.70 -6.33
C ASP A 76 2.10 -14.14 -7.72
N ASN A 77 1.01 -13.59 -8.27
CA ASN A 77 0.55 -13.90 -9.62
C ASN A 77 1.58 -13.47 -10.67
N LEU A 78 2.14 -12.26 -10.54
CA LEU A 78 3.23 -11.80 -11.41
C LEU A 78 4.50 -12.65 -11.32
N VAL A 79 4.77 -13.23 -10.15
CA VAL A 79 5.94 -14.10 -9.93
C VAL A 79 5.67 -15.54 -10.36
N LYS A 80 4.44 -16.05 -10.23
CA LYS A 80 4.01 -17.42 -10.57
C LYS A 80 3.61 -17.59 -12.04
N GLU A 81 3.35 -16.50 -12.77
CA GLU A 81 3.34 -16.52 -14.24
C GLU A 81 4.76 -16.69 -14.85
N LYS A 82 5.79 -16.90 -14.01
CA LYS A 82 7.08 -17.48 -14.42
C LYS A 82 7.02 -19.00 -14.47
#